data_AF-A0ABD7C848-F1
#
_entry.id   AF-A0ABD7C848-F1
#
_cell.length_a   1.000
_cell.length_b   1.000
_cell.length_c   1.000
_cell.angle_alpha   90.00
_cell.angle_beta   90.00
_cell.angle_gamma   90.00
#
_symmetry.space_group_name_H-M   'P 1'
#
loop_
_entity.id
_entity.type
_entity.pdbx_description
1 polymer ?
#
loop_
_entity_poly.entity_id
_entity_poly.type
_entity_poly.pdbx_seq_one_letter_code
_entity_poly.pdbx_strand_id
1 'polypeptide(L)' 'MSAAHAAHANHSNAQRAAAAAGIVARAGRRWGLLPYQVIAAASFAANAVLRQGKSAAGAVSAVRSAARAQGGAA' A
#
# COMPACT_ATOMS: atom_id res chain seq x y z
N MET A 1 12.00 -8.52 24.55
CA MET A 1 12.27 -8.15 23.15
C MET A 1 13.24 -6.98 23.13
N SER A 2 14.45 -7.15 22.59
CA SER A 2 15.50 -6.11 22.55
C SER A 2 15.19 -5.04 21.47
N ALA A 3 15.55 -3.78 21.73
CA ALA A 3 15.31 -2.63 20.84
C ALA A 3 15.86 -2.84 19.40
N ALA A 4 16.93 -3.62 19.24
CA ALA A 4 17.48 -3.98 17.93
C ALA A 4 16.50 -4.80 17.07
N HIS A 5 15.69 -5.66 17.69
CA HIS A 5 14.71 -6.50 17.00
C HIS A 5 13.53 -5.65 16.48
N ALA A 6 13.10 -4.65 17.25
CA ALA A 6 12.07 -3.72 16.85
C ALA A 6 12.53 -2.83 15.67
N ALA A 7 13.79 -2.38 15.69
CA ALA A 7 14.37 -1.60 14.60
C ALA A 7 14.44 -2.39 13.29
N HIS A 8 14.89 -3.66 13.34
CA HIS A 8 15.02 -4.52 12.17
C HIS A 8 13.65 -4.89 11.55
N ALA A 9 12.66 -5.15 12.41
CA ALA A 9 11.28 -5.39 11.99
C ALA A 9 10.67 -4.13 11.34
N ASN A 10 10.92 -2.95 11.91
CA ASN A 10 10.43 -1.69 11.36
C ASN A 10 11.08 -1.37 10.00
N HIS A 11 12.39 -1.59 9.86
CA HIS A 11 13.09 -1.42 8.59
C HIS A 11 12.54 -2.34 7.48
N SER A 12 12.29 -3.61 7.82
CA SER A 12 11.69 -4.58 6.91
C SER A 12 10.26 -4.19 6.51
N ASN A 13 9.47 -3.65 7.45
CA ASN A 13 8.12 -3.15 7.17
C ASN A 13 8.15 -1.88 6.31
N ALA A 14 9.12 -0.99 6.52
CA ALA A 14 9.32 0.21 5.70
C ALA A 14 9.67 -0.15 4.24
N GLN A 15 10.55 -1.14 4.02
CA GLN A 15 10.85 -1.64 2.68
C GLN A 15 9.62 -2.24 1.99
N ARG A 16 8.84 -3.05 2.73
CA ARG A 16 7.57 -3.62 2.22
C ARG A 16 6.53 -2.53 1.91
N ALA A 17 6.45 -1.50 2.74
CA ALA A 17 5.55 -0.36 2.54
C ALA A 17 5.93 0.44 1.29
N ALA A 18 7.22 0.71 1.09
CA ALA A 18 7.73 1.37 -0.11
C ALA A 18 7.45 0.55 -1.38
N ALA A 19 7.64 -0.77 -1.32
CA ALA A 19 7.31 -1.67 -2.43
C ALA A 19 5.80 -1.64 -2.74
N ALA A 20 4.95 -1.73 -1.72
CA ALA A 20 3.49 -1.66 -1.90
C ALA A 20 3.06 -0.32 -2.52
N ALA A 21 3.57 0.80 -2.00
CA ALA A 21 3.31 2.14 -2.53
C ALA A 21 3.76 2.27 -3.99
N GLY A 22 4.95 1.77 -4.34
CA GLY A 22 5.46 1.79 -5.71
C GLY A 22 4.65 0.94 -6.70
N ILE A 23 4.15 -0.21 -6.25
CA ILE A 23 3.23 -1.04 -7.05
C ILE A 23 1.91 -0.31 -7.26
N VAL A 24 1.32 0.25 -6.20
CA VAL A 24 0.07 1.02 -6.28
C VAL A 24 0.23 2.26 -7.14
N ALA A 25 1.36 2.96 -7.08
CA ALA A 25 1.62 4.11 -7.93
C ALA A 25 1.63 3.75 -9.42
N ARG A 26 2.27 2.64 -9.78
CA ARG A 26 2.32 2.13 -11.16
C ARG A 26 0.97 1.58 -11.63
N ALA A 27 0.34 0.76 -10.78
CA ALA A 27 -0.92 0.14 -11.07
C ALA A 27 -2.06 1.16 -11.11
N GLY A 28 -2.01 2.17 -10.24
CA GLY A 28 -3.01 3.23 -10.17
C GLY A 28 -3.11 4.03 -11.47
N ARG A 29 -1.97 4.35 -12.10
CA ARG A 29 -1.97 4.95 -13.45
C ARG A 29 -2.62 4.03 -14.49
N ARG A 30 -2.39 2.72 -14.40
CA ARG A 30 -2.98 1.73 -15.31
C ARG A 30 -4.48 1.50 -15.06
N TRP A 31 -4.96 1.78 -13.85
CA TRP A 31 -6.39 1.73 -13.51
C TRP A 31 -7.13 3.04 -13.81
N GLY A 32 -6.45 4.06 -14.35
CA GLY A 32 -7.07 5.34 -14.67
C GLY A 32 -7.32 6.26 -13.46
N LEU A 33 -6.68 6.00 -12.31
CA LEU A 33 -6.80 6.87 -11.14
C LEU A 33 -6.15 8.23 -11.40
N LEU A 34 -6.77 9.29 -10.89
CA LEU A 34 -6.20 10.63 -10.91
C LEU A 34 -4.92 10.70 -10.04
N PRO A 35 -3.97 11.59 -10.33
CA PRO A 35 -2.71 11.70 -9.58
C PRO A 35 -2.90 11.80 -8.06
N TYR A 36 -3.89 12.58 -7.62
CA TYR A 36 -4.24 12.69 -6.20
C TYR A 36 -4.73 11.37 -5.58
N GLN A 37 -5.56 10.61 -6.32
CA GLN A 37 -6.05 9.31 -5.85
C GLN A 37 -4.92 8.27 -5.80
N VAL A 38 -3.96 8.34 -6.72
CA VAL A 38 -2.76 7.48 -6.69
C VAL A 38 -1.92 7.76 -5.44
N ILE A 39 -1.74 9.04 -5.07
CA ILE A 39 -1.01 9.43 -3.85
C ILE A 39 -1.74 8.93 -2.59
N ALA A 40 -3.06 9.11 -2.53
CA ALA A 40 -3.88 8.63 -1.42
C ALA A 40 -3.84 7.10 -1.29
N ALA A 41 -3.97 6.38 -2.40
CA ALA A 41 -3.93 4.93 -2.47
C ALA A 41 -2.55 4.35 -2.08
N ALA A 42 -1.47 4.97 -2.55
CA ALA A 42 -0.11 4.57 -2.20
C ALA A 42 0.16 4.79 -0.69
N SER A 43 -0.30 5.93 -0.16
CA SER A 43 -0.21 6.25 1.27
C SER A 43 -1.02 5.28 2.12
N PHE A 44 -2.22 4.89 1.67
CA PHE A 44 -3.05 3.91 2.34
C PHE A 44 -2.38 2.54 2.38
N ALA A 45 -1.80 2.09 1.26
CA ALA A 45 -1.08 0.81 1.21
C ALA A 45 0.13 0.80 2.14
N ALA A 46 0.92 1.88 2.16
CA ALA A 46 2.06 2.01 3.05
C ALA A 46 1.64 1.97 4.53
N ASN A 47 0.57 2.68 4.89
CA ASN A 47 0.04 2.67 6.25
C ASN A 47 -0.54 1.30 6.65
N ALA A 48 -1.16 0.57 5.73
CA ALA A 48 -1.63 -0.79 6.01
C ALA A 48 -0.47 -1.73 6.36
N VAL A 49 0.68 -1.58 5.70
CA VAL A 49 1.88 -2.36 6.02
C VAL A 49 2.46 -1.93 7.38
N LEU A 50 2.64 -0.63 7.59
CA LEU A 50 3.31 -0.09 8.78
C LEU A 50 2.49 -0.23 10.06
N ARG A 51 1.17 -0.01 9.98
CA ARG A 51 0.29 0.07 11.16
C ARG A 51 -0.58 -1.17 11.36
N GLN A 52 -1.02 -1.83 10.29
CA GLN A 52 -1.86 -3.03 10.40
C GLN A 52 -1.06 -4.34 10.23
N GLY A 53 0.26 -4.25 9.99
CA GLY A 53 1.09 -5.44 9.75
C GLY A 53 0.69 -6.20 8.48
N LYS A 54 -0.03 -5.57 7.55
CA LYS A 54 -0.46 -6.22 6.31
C LYS A 54 0.75 -6.50 5.43
N SER A 55 0.79 -7.67 4.79
CA SER A 55 1.77 -7.91 3.71
C SER A 55 1.56 -6.92 2.57
N ALA A 56 2.64 -6.57 1.85
CA ALA A 56 2.57 -5.66 0.70
C ALA A 56 1.50 -6.08 -0.33
N ALA A 57 1.43 -7.37 -0.65
CA ALA A 57 0.42 -7.92 -1.56
C ALA A 57 -1.03 -7.74 -1.04
N GLY A 58 -1.24 -7.91 0.27
CA GLY A 58 -2.55 -7.70 0.90
C GLY A 58 -2.98 -6.24 0.87
N ALA A 59 -2.04 -5.32 1.13
CA ALA A 59 -2.28 -3.88 1.02
C ALA A 59 -2.65 -3.46 -0.41
N VAL A 60 -1.90 -3.93 -1.42
CA VAL A 60 -2.20 -3.66 -2.84
C VAL A 60 -3.55 -4.25 -3.26
N SER A 61 -3.88 -5.46 -2.77
CA SER A 61 -5.16 -6.11 -3.08
C SER A 61 -6.35 -5.36 -2.50
N ALA A 62 -6.21 -4.81 -1.29
CA ALA A 62 -7.23 -3.95 -0.69
C ALA A 62 -7.45 -2.67 -1.51
N VAL A 63 -6.37 -2.00 -1.92
CA VAL A 63 -6.45 -0.83 -2.79
C VAL A 63 -7.07 -1.17 -4.14
N ARG A 64 -6.68 -2.28 -4.76
CA ARG A 64 -7.28 -2.74 -6.02
C ARG A 64 -8.79 -3.01 -5.88
N SER A 65 -9.19 -3.64 -4.78
CA SER A 65 -10.60 -3.92 -4.51
C SER A 65 -11.40 -2.63 -4.31
N ALA A 66 -10.83 -1.65 -3.60
CA ALA A 66 -11.44 -0.34 -3.45
C ALA A 66 -11.55 0.41 -4.79
N ALA A 67 -10.51 0.38 -5.62
CA ALA A 67 -10.52 0.96 -6.95
C ALA A 67 -11.56 0.29 -7.88
N ARG A 68 -11.73 -1.04 -7.78
CA ARG A 68 -12.78 -1.79 -8.46
C ARG A 68 -14.17 -1.44 -7.95
N ALA A 69 -14.35 -1.24 -6.65
CA ALA A 69 -15.63 -0.82 -6.08
C ALA A 69 -16.03 0.59 -6.55
N GLN A 70 -15.06 1.49 -6.69
CA GLN A 70 -15.29 2.81 -7.28
C GLN A 70 -15.56 2.75 -8.79
N GLY A 71 -14.88 1.86 -9.52
CA GLY A 71 -15.11 1.63 -10.94
C GLY A 71 -16.26 0.67 -11.28
N GLY A 72 -16.93 0.11 -10.27
CA GLY A 72 -18.01 -0.89 -10.37
C GLY A 72 -19.40 -0.31 -10.13
N ALA A 73 -19.54 1.02 -10.16
CA ALA A 73 -20.81 1.69 -10.43
C ALA A 73 -21.10 1.74 -11.95
N ALA A 74 -20.70 0.70 -12.67
CA ALA A 74 -20.90 0.49 -14.10
C ALA A 74 -21.09 -1.01 -14.36
#